data_AF-A0A2Z6NY16-F1
#
_entry.id   AF-A0A2Z6NY16-F1
#
_cell.length_a   1.000
_cell.length_b   1.000
_cell.length_c   1.000
_cell.angle_alpha   90.00
_cell.angle_beta   90.00
_cell.angle_gamma   90.00
#
_symmetry.space_group_name_H-M   'P 1'
#
loop_
_entity.id
_entity.type
_entity.pdbx_description
1 polymer ?
#
loop_
_entity_poly.entity_id
_entity_poly.type
_entity_poly.pdbx_seq_one_letter_code
_entity_poly.pdbx_strand_id
1 'polypeptide(L)'
;MFSTGIVLQNCSIMPDVELKPYLQTMKTYLARPWKPFSTAVFLNKYIDDFVQRDEYMIWNKTQPNTEHSYFAEFENIGPDADYNKGKMGKRPY
;
A
#
# COMPACT_ATOMS: atom_id res chain seq x y z
N MET A 1 17.06 18.61 -6.57
CA MET A 1 16.56 17.27 -6.94
C MET A 1 15.07 17.28 -6.62
N PHE A 2 14.19 17.06 -7.60
CA PHE A 2 12.75 17.08 -7.35
C PHE A 2 12.32 15.75 -6.74
N SER A 3 11.64 15.80 -5.60
CA SER A 3 10.98 14.64 -5.00
C SER A 3 9.58 14.53 -5.60
N THR A 4 9.27 13.39 -6.21
CA THR A 4 7.95 13.08 -6.76
C THR A 4 7.35 11.86 -6.06
N GLY A 5 6.02 11.76 -6.07
CA GLY A 5 5.31 10.65 -5.44
C GLY A 5 3.80 10.77 -5.62
N ILE A 6 3.08 9.74 -5.17
CA ILE A 6 1.62 9.71 -5.16
C ILE A 6 1.14 9.96 -3.73
N VAL A 7 0.18 10.88 -3.57
CA VAL A 7 -0.50 11.08 -2.29
C VAL A 7 -1.98 10.86 -2.51
N LEU A 8 -2.55 9.93 -1.75
CA LEU A 8 -3.99 9.81 -1.64
C LEU A 8 -4.37 10.37 -0.27
N GLN A 9 -5.14 11.46 -0.22
CA GLN A 9 -5.61 12.08 1.04
C GLN A 9 -7.14 12.20 1.09
N ASN A 10 -7.76 11.95 2.25
CA ASN A 10 -9.20 12.11 2.50
C ASN A 10 -10.10 11.44 1.45
N CYS A 11 -9.92 10.13 1.25
CA CYS A 11 -10.74 9.37 0.31
C CYS A 11 -10.98 7.95 0.84
N SER A 12 -11.89 7.22 0.20
CA SER A 12 -12.16 5.83 0.52
C SER A 12 -11.55 4.92 -0.54
N ILE A 13 -10.91 3.83 -0.11
CA ILE A 13 -10.44 2.76 -0.97
C ILE A 13 -11.31 1.54 -0.64
N MET A 14 -12.06 1.06 -1.64
CA MET A 14 -13.06 0.02 -1.47
C MET A 14 -13.02 -0.96 -2.64
N PRO A 15 -13.33 -2.23 -2.42
CA PRO A 15 -13.45 -3.19 -3.50
C PRO A 15 -14.73 -2.92 -4.29
N ASP A 16 -14.66 -3.10 -5.60
CA ASP A 16 -15.85 -3.13 -6.43
C ASP A 16 -16.77 -4.29 -6.01
N VAL A 17 -18.08 -4.16 -6.23
CA VAL A 17 -19.06 -5.21 -5.94
C VAL A 17 -18.72 -6.51 -6.64
N GLU A 18 -18.19 -6.44 -7.87
CA GLU A 18 -17.78 -7.61 -8.64
C GLU A 18 -16.53 -8.31 -8.06
N LEU A 19 -15.70 -7.58 -7.32
CA LEU A 19 -14.50 -8.13 -6.68
C LEU A 19 -14.80 -8.80 -5.34
N LYS A 20 -15.89 -8.42 -4.65
CA LYS A 20 -16.25 -8.93 -3.31
C LYS A 20 -16.31 -10.46 -3.18
N PRO A 21 -16.82 -11.23 -4.16
CA PRO A 21 -16.82 -12.70 -4.07
C PRO A 21 -15.42 -13.32 -4.09
N TYR A 22 -14.40 -12.55 -4.49
CA TYR A 22 -13.05 -13.04 -4.76
C TYR A 22 -11.99 -12.48 -3.80
N LEU A 23 -12.36 -11.73 -2.75
CA LEU A 23 -11.37 -11.10 -1.84
C LEU A 23 -10.42 -12.10 -1.17
N GLN A 24 -10.86 -13.36 -1.03
CA GLN A 24 -10.05 -14.43 -0.45
C GLN A 24 -9.05 -15.07 -1.43
N THR A 25 -9.28 -14.95 -2.74
CA THR A 25 -8.46 -15.57 -3.78
C THR A 25 -7.68 -14.56 -4.61
N MET A 26 -8.21 -13.34 -4.78
CA MET A 26 -7.57 -12.23 -5.46
C MET A 26 -6.93 -11.28 -4.46
N LYS A 27 -5.61 -11.43 -4.30
CA LYS A 27 -4.82 -10.62 -3.39
C LYS A 27 -4.70 -9.18 -3.89
N THR A 28 -5.03 -8.22 -3.02
CA THR A 28 -4.91 -6.79 -3.30
C THR A 28 -3.90 -6.13 -2.38
N TYR A 29 -3.17 -5.14 -2.91
CA TYR A 29 -2.08 -4.43 -2.25
C TYR A 29 -2.22 -2.92 -2.51
N LEU A 30 -1.77 -2.07 -1.58
CA LEU A 30 -1.84 -0.61 -1.73
C LEU A 30 -0.83 -0.07 -2.74
N ALA A 31 0.39 -0.62 -2.76
CA ALA A 31 1.44 -0.16 -3.65
C ALA A 31 2.47 -1.24 -4.00
N ARG A 32 3.17 -0.99 -5.12
CA ARG A 32 4.28 -1.79 -5.62
C ARG A 32 5.32 -0.85 -6.26
N PRO A 33 6.63 -0.96 -5.91
CA PRO A 33 7.63 0.03 -6.32
C PRO A 33 8.13 -0.22 -7.75
N TRP A 34 7.46 0.33 -8.76
CA TRP A 34 7.85 0.11 -10.17
C TRP A 34 9.31 0.51 -10.49
N LYS A 35 9.80 1.58 -9.84
CA LYS A 35 11.18 2.07 -9.97
C LYS A 35 11.82 2.22 -8.59
N PRO A 36 13.17 2.23 -8.52
CA PRO A 36 13.87 2.71 -7.32
C PRO A 36 13.34 4.09 -6.93
N PHE A 37 13.27 4.38 -5.63
CA PHE A 37 12.73 5.64 -5.08
C PHE A 37 11.22 5.86 -5.27
N SER A 38 10.45 4.82 -5.63
CA SER A 38 8.99 4.90 -5.68
C SER A 38 8.42 5.35 -4.34
N THR A 39 7.64 6.43 -4.36
CA THR A 39 7.08 7.07 -3.17
C THR A 39 5.56 7.14 -3.25
N ALA A 40 4.86 6.63 -2.24
CA ALA A 40 3.41 6.73 -2.12
C ALA A 40 3.01 6.93 -0.65
N VAL A 41 2.02 7.79 -0.40
CA VAL A 41 1.52 8.08 0.95
C VAL A 41 0.00 8.04 0.96
N PHE A 42 -0.58 7.33 1.94
CA PHE A 42 -2.03 7.20 2.14
C PHE A 42 -2.42 7.86 3.46
N LEU A 43 -3.14 8.97 3.39
CA LEU A 43 -3.45 9.84 4.53
C LEU A 43 -4.97 9.96 4.74
N ASN A 44 -5.40 9.85 5.99
CA ASN A 44 -6.76 10.17 6.46
C ASN A 44 -7.82 9.46 5.61
N LYS A 45 -7.71 8.14 5.44
CA LYS A 45 -8.54 7.35 4.52
C LYS A 45 -9.44 6.36 5.22
N TYR A 46 -10.49 5.92 4.54
CA TYR A 46 -11.14 4.65 4.85
C TYR A 46 -10.58 3.54 3.93
N ILE A 47 -10.11 2.44 4.51
CA ILE A 47 -9.68 1.23 3.77
C ILE A 47 -10.54 0.06 4.24
N ASP A 48 -11.31 -0.52 3.31
CA ASP A 48 -12.17 -1.68 3.57
C ASP A 48 -11.36 -3.00 3.70
N ASP A 49 -12.00 -4.10 4.11
CA ASP A 49 -11.36 -5.42 4.34
C ASP A 49 -11.08 -6.20 3.03
N PHE A 50 -10.01 -5.83 2.32
CA PHE A 50 -9.59 -6.50 1.08
C PHE A 50 -8.08 -6.42 0.79
N VAL A 51 -7.36 -5.56 1.51
CA VAL A 51 -5.92 -5.38 1.38
C VAL A 51 -5.23 -6.49 2.17
N GLN A 52 -4.21 -7.11 1.57
CA GLN A 52 -3.46 -8.15 2.25
C GLN A 52 -2.69 -7.59 3.46
N ARG A 53 -2.50 -8.42 4.49
CA ARG A 53 -1.68 -8.07 5.67
C ARG A 53 -0.29 -7.54 5.34
N ASP A 54 0.30 -8.06 4.26
CA ASP A 54 1.48 -7.46 3.66
C ASP A 54 0.98 -6.41 2.66
N GLU A 55 0.73 -5.19 3.13
CA GLU A 55 0.04 -4.10 2.40
C GLU A 55 0.74 -3.71 1.09
N TYR A 56 2.04 -3.99 0.99
CA TYR A 56 2.89 -3.65 -0.14
C TYR A 56 3.51 -4.91 -0.75
N MET A 57 3.67 -4.89 -2.07
CA MET A 57 4.31 -5.98 -2.81
C MET A 57 5.62 -5.50 -3.43
N ILE A 58 6.64 -6.37 -3.49
CA ILE A 58 7.86 -6.09 -4.26
C ILE A 58 7.52 -5.88 -5.73
N TRP A 59 8.36 -5.15 -6.48
CA TRP A 59 8.18 -5.14 -7.92
C TRP A 59 8.40 -6.54 -8.50
N ASN A 60 9.60 -7.07 -8.60
CA ASN A 60 9.72 -8.49 -8.95
C ASN A 60 10.97 -9.10 -8.31
N LYS A 61 11.18 -10.40 -8.50
CA LYS A 61 12.32 -11.12 -7.89
C LYS A 61 13.68 -10.59 -8.36
N THR A 62 13.77 -10.08 -9.59
CA THR A 62 15.03 -9.56 -10.18
C THR A 62 15.25 -8.08 -9.84
N GLN A 63 14.17 -7.33 -9.63
CA GLN A 63 14.15 -5.89 -9.35
C GLN A 63 13.11 -5.63 -8.27
N PRO A 64 13.40 -5.94 -6.99
CA PRO A 64 12.43 -5.78 -5.92
C PRO A 64 12.12 -4.30 -5.65
N ASN A 65 13.10 -3.42 -5.89
CA ASN A 65 13.03 -1.95 -5.74
C ASN A 65 12.63 -1.48 -4.33
N THR A 66 12.85 -2.29 -3.30
CA THR A 66 12.43 -2.03 -1.92
C THR A 66 13.40 -1.17 -1.11
N GLU A 67 14.68 -1.14 -1.47
CA GLU A 67 15.73 -0.50 -0.67
C GLU A 67 15.54 1.02 -0.50
N HIS A 68 15.06 1.68 -1.56
CA HIS A 68 14.89 3.13 -1.58
C HIS A 68 13.45 3.59 -1.78
N SER A 69 12.49 2.66 -1.89
CA SER A 69 11.06 3.03 -1.95
C SER A 69 10.56 3.53 -0.60
N TYR A 70 9.59 4.44 -0.62
CA TYR A 70 8.96 4.97 0.58
C TYR A 70 7.44 4.85 0.48
N PHE A 71 6.86 3.94 1.26
CA PHE A 71 5.41 3.80 1.42
C PHE A 71 5.03 4.02 2.88
N ALA A 72 4.05 4.90 3.09
CA ALA A 72 3.63 5.33 4.41
C ALA A 72 2.11 5.55 4.50
N GLU A 73 1.60 5.34 5.70
CA GLU A 73 0.20 5.50 6.07
C GLU A 73 0.11 6.34 7.33
N PHE A 74 -0.92 7.19 7.41
CA PHE A 74 -1.15 8.02 8.59
C PHE A 74 -2.64 8.32 8.74
N GLU A 75 -3.14 8.11 9.96
CA GLU A 75 -4.54 8.38 10.35
C GLU A 75 -5.59 7.74 9.42
N ASN A 76 -5.28 6.59 8.83
CA ASN A 76 -6.27 5.78 8.13
C ASN A 76 -7.22 5.10 9.14
N ILE A 77 -8.45 4.82 8.72
CA ILE A 77 -9.51 4.14 9.46
C ILE A 77 -10.13 3.01 8.62
N GLY A 78 -10.84 2.08 9.27
CA GLY A 78 -11.44 0.92 8.61
C GLY A 78 -10.78 -0.40 9.01
N PRO A 79 -11.32 -1.56 8.57
CA PRO A 79 -10.83 -2.88 8.98
C PRO A 79 -9.35 -3.11 8.65
N ASP A 80 -8.89 -2.61 7.51
CA ASP A 80 -7.51 -2.76 7.04
C ASP A 80 -6.66 -1.51 7.28
N ALA A 81 -7.19 -0.50 7.97
CA ALA A 81 -6.36 0.61 8.42
C ALA A 81 -5.52 0.18 9.60
N ASP A 82 -4.24 -0.04 9.34
CA ASP A 82 -3.33 -0.49 10.37
C ASP A 82 -2.86 0.67 11.25
N TYR A 83 -3.34 0.71 12.49
CA TYR A 83 -2.90 1.68 13.49
C TYR A 83 -1.45 1.48 13.95
N ASN A 84 -0.79 0.35 13.64
CA ASN A 84 0.53 -0.01 14.17
C ASN A 84 1.57 -0.51 13.14
N LYS A 85 1.24 -0.67 11.85
CA LYS A 85 2.18 -1.15 10.82
C LYS A 85 2.70 -0.10 9.85
N GLY A 86 2.37 1.17 10.07
CA GLY A 86 2.81 2.31 9.28
C GLY A 86 4.33 2.48 9.29
N LYS A 87 4.99 1.73 8.40
CA LYS A 87 6.26 1.98 7.72
C LYS A 87 6.65 0.68 7.01
N MET A 88 6.73 0.71 5.68
CA MET A 88 7.79 -0.05 5.01
C MET A 88 9.13 0.63 5.31
N GLY A 89 9.48 0.67 6.60
CA GLY A 89 10.77 1.05 7.13
C GLY A 89 11.52 -0.24 7.34
N LYS A 90 12.29 -0.65 6.33
CA LYS A 90 13.30 -1.70 6.41
C LYS A 90 12.78 -3.04 6.95
N ARG A 91 11.83 -3.70 6.26
CA ARG A 91 11.76 -5.16 6.41
C ARG A 91 12.86 -5.77 5.53
N PRO A 92 13.89 -6.43 6.11
CA PRO A 92 14.83 -7.20 5.30
C PRO A 92 14.05 -8.38 4.72
N TYR A 93 14.11 -8.56 3.41
CA TYR A 93 14.06 -9.91 2.88
C TYR A 93 15.46 -10.51 3.04
#